data_AF-A0AAU9S2E4-F1
#
_entry.id   AF-A0AAU9S2E4-F1
#
_cell.length_a   1.000
_cell.length_b   1.000
_cell.length_c   1.000
_cell.angle_alpha   90.00
_cell.angle_beta   90.00
_cell.angle_gamma   90.00
#
_symmetry.space_group_name_H-M   'P 1'
#
loop_
_entity.id
_entity.type
_entity.pdbx_description
1 polymer ?
#
loop_
_entity_poly.entity_id
_entity_poly.type
_entity_poly.pdbx_seq_one_letter_code
_entity_poly.pdbx_strand_id
1 'polypeptide(L)'
;MRFALSIVLDEVDILYNIEEYGPLFQSLVNSAPVAVQYLFVTATLPMEVCNKLIEVFPDCKMIMGPGMHRTSSNLEELLGLEDPI
;
A
#
# COMPACT_ATOMS: atom_id res chain seq x y z
N MET A 1 15.86 21.30 -9.19
CA MET A 1 15.47 20.04 -8.52
C MET A 1 14.12 19.61 -9.04
N ARG A 2 13.98 18.36 -9.48
CA ARG A 2 12.67 17.77 -9.79
C ARG A 2 12.25 16.97 -8.57
N PHE A 3 11.06 17.23 -8.07
CA PHE A 3 10.46 16.44 -7.01
C PHE A 3 9.43 15.48 -7.62
N ALA A 4 9.32 14.27 -7.07
CA ALA A 4 8.22 13.39 -7.41
C ALA A 4 6.91 14.01 -6.89
N LEU A 5 5.89 14.06 -7.74
CA LEU A 5 4.54 14.49 -7.36
C LEU A 5 3.71 13.32 -6.84
N SER A 6 4.08 12.10 -7.23
CA SER A 6 3.44 10.87 -6.79
C SER A 6 4.48 9.78 -6.58
N ILE A 7 4.27 8.97 -5.55
CA ILE A 7 5.05 7.78 -5.25
C ILE A 7 4.07 6.61 -5.21
N VAL A 8 4.32 5.59 -6.03
CA VAL A 8 3.54 4.35 -6.06
C VAL A 8 4.40 3.25 -5.49
N LEU A 9 3.92 2.59 -4.44
CA LEU A 9 4.57 1.45 -3.83
C LEU A 9 3.72 0.21 -4.12
N ASP A 10 4.29 -0.67 -4.93
CA ASP A 10 3.70 -1.96 -5.28
C ASP A 10 4.12 -3.02 -4.25
N GLU A 11 3.26 -4.01 -4.02
CA GLU A 11 3.45 -5.08 -3.04
C GLU A 11 3.86 -4.56 -1.64
N VAL A 12 3.11 -3.57 -1.13
CA VAL A 12 3.44 -2.88 0.12
C VAL A 12 3.51 -3.82 1.34
N ASP A 13 2.76 -4.92 1.31
CA ASP A 13 2.82 -5.98 2.32
C ASP A 13 4.19 -6.66 2.35
N ILE A 14 4.80 -6.91 1.20
CA ILE A 14 6.15 -7.46 1.09
C ILE A 14 7.17 -6.41 1.56
N LEU A 15 7.00 -5.16 1.14
CA LEU A 15 7.91 -4.07 1.50
C LEU A 15 7.96 -3.81 3.00
N TYR A 16 6.84 -3.95 3.71
CA TYR A 16 6.77 -3.76 5.16
C TYR A 16 7.22 -4.99 5.97
N ASN A 17 7.25 -6.17 5.36
CA ASN A 17 7.66 -7.40 6.03
C ASN A 17 9.18 -7.64 5.97
N ILE A 18 9.88 -6.99 5.03
CA ILE A 18 11.34 -7.07 4.92
C ILE A 18 11.97 -5.95 5.77
N GLU A 19 12.66 -6.35 6.83
CA GLU A 19 13.23 -5.43 7.84
C GLU A 19 14.18 -4.38 7.23
N GLU A 20 14.93 -4.76 6.19
CA GLU A 20 15.88 -3.88 5.50
C GLU A 20 15.22 -2.69 4.79
N TYR A 21 13.93 -2.80 4.44
CA TYR A 21 13.22 -1.75 3.70
C TYR A 21 12.60 -0.69 4.60
N GLY A 22 12.37 -0.95 5.88
CA GLY A 22 11.82 0.01 6.83
C GLY A 22 12.61 1.34 6.88
N PRO A 23 13.94 1.30 7.09
CA PRO A 23 14.78 2.52 7.10
C PRO A 23 14.78 3.26 5.76
N LEU A 24 14.75 2.52 4.64
CA LEU A 24 14.73 3.09 3.30
C LEU A 24 13.41 3.80 3.01
N PHE A 25 12.29 3.19 3.43
CA PHE A 25 10.97 3.79 3.33
C PHE A 25 10.88 5.08 4.15
N GLN A 26 11.38 5.08 5.39
CA GLN A 26 11.41 6.29 6.20
C GLN A 26 12.27 7.40 5.56
N SER A 27 13.41 7.03 4.96
CA SER A 27 14.27 7.97 4.24
C SER A 27 13.56 8.56 3.01
N LEU A 28 12.82 7.74 2.26
CA LEU A 28 11.98 8.18 1.13
C LEU A 28 10.93 9.20 1.59
N VAL A 29 10.19 8.88 2.65
CA VAL A 29 9.14 9.74 3.21
C VAL A 29 9.72 11.08 3.67
N ASN A 30 10.84 11.05 4.39
CA ASN A 30 11.49 12.25 4.89
C ASN A 30 12.08 13.15 3.78
N SER A 31 12.38 12.58 2.62
CA SER A 31 12.98 13.29 1.48
C SER A 31 11.93 13.83 0.50
N ALA A 32 10.69 13.34 0.58
CA ALA A 32 9.64 13.73 -0.33
C ALA A 32 9.00 15.08 0.09
N PRO A 33 8.51 15.90 -0.86
CA PRO A 33 7.75 17.10 -0.51
C PRO A 33 6.48 16.74 0.26
N VAL A 34 6.04 17.63 1.15
CA VAL A 34 4.78 17.48 1.90
C VAL A 34 3.57 17.30 0.97
N ALA A 35 3.62 17.85 -0.25
CA ALA A 35 2.54 17.76 -1.23
C ALA A 35 2.55 16.50 -2.10
N VAL A 36 3.47 15.55 -1.86
CA VAL A 36 3.54 14.31 -2.64
C VAL A 36 2.31 13.44 -2.37
N GLN A 37 1.77 12.82 -3.42
CA GLN A 37 0.72 11.82 -3.28
C GLN A 37 1.33 10.42 -3.15
N TYR A 38 0.96 9.67 -2.11
CA TYR A 38 1.29 8.26 -1.98
C TYR A 38 0.14 7.38 -2.46
N LEU A 39 0.47 6.32 -3.20
CA LEU A 39 -0.43 5.23 -3.54
C LEU A 39 0.24 3.92 -3.15
N PHE A 40 -0.39 3.19 -2.24
CA PHE A 40 0.06 1.87 -1.78
C PHE A 40 -0.80 0.80 -2.45
N VAL A 41 -0.15 -0.22 -3.02
CA VAL A 41 -0.81 -1.30 -3.75
C VAL A 41 -0.36 -2.63 -3.15
N THR A 42 -1.30 -3.54 -2.94
CA THR A 42 -1.03 -4.93 -2.51
C THR A 42 -2.23 -5.80 -2.85
N ALA A 43 -1.98 -7.10 -3.07
CA ALA A 43 -3.01 -8.10 -3.28
C ALA A 43 -3.53 -8.75 -1.97
N THR A 44 -2.74 -8.75 -0.88
CA THR A 44 -3.00 -9.59 0.30
C THR A 44 -3.30 -8.80 1.59
N LEU A 45 -3.12 -7.48 1.55
CA LEU A 45 -3.45 -6.48 2.58
C LEU A 45 -3.57 -6.99 4.04
N PRO A 46 -2.48 -7.47 4.68
CA PRO A 46 -2.50 -7.89 6.07
C PRO A 46 -2.82 -6.73 7.02
N MET A 47 -3.60 -7.00 8.09
CA MET A 47 -4.03 -5.98 9.05
C MET A 47 -2.87 -5.23 9.71
N GLU A 48 -1.74 -5.91 9.97
CA GLU A 48 -0.55 -5.29 10.54
C GLU A 48 0.05 -4.23 9.61
N VAL A 49 -0.02 -4.44 8.29
CA VAL A 49 0.47 -3.50 7.28
C VAL A 49 -0.47 -2.29 7.20
N CYS A 50 -1.79 -2.52 7.19
CA CYS A 50 -2.79 -1.46 7.24
C CYS A 50 -2.62 -0.55 8.46
N ASN A 51 -2.48 -1.14 9.64
CA ASN A 51 -2.34 -0.39 10.88
C ASN A 51 -1.10 0.51 10.84
N LYS A 52 0.05 -0.03 10.41
CA LYS A 52 1.27 0.77 10.23
C LYS A 52 1.12 1.88 9.20
N LEU A 53 0.41 1.61 8.09
CA LEU A 53 0.16 2.63 7.06
C LEU A 53 -0.69 3.78 7.61
N ILE A 54 -1.74 3.49 8.39
CA ILE A 54 -2.59 4.51 9.00
C ILE A 54 -1.83 5.31 10.08
N GLU A 55 -0.96 4.66 10.86
CA GLU A 55 -0.11 5.33 11.84
C GLU A 55 0.83 6.37 11.20
N VAL A 56 1.41 6.04 10.04
CA VAL A 56 2.35 6.94 9.34
C VAL A 56 1.62 7.92 8.41
N PHE A 57 0.52 7.51 7.80
CA PHE A 57 -0.30 8.26 6.85
C PHE A 57 -1.75 8.29 7.32
N PRO A 58 -2.10 9.16 8.29
CA PRO A 58 -3.44 9.18 8.89
C PRO A 58 -4.55 9.53 7.89
N ASP A 59 -4.20 10.24 6.81
CA ASP A 59 -5.14 10.59 5.73
C ASP A 59 -5.29 9.49 4.65
N CYS A 60 -4.62 8.35 4.83
CA CYS A 60 -4.68 7.24 3.89
C CYS A 60 -6.09 6.65 3.82
N LYS A 61 -6.63 6.55 2.60
CA LYS A 61 -7.93 5.94 2.33
C LYS A 61 -7.71 4.55 1.77
N MET A 62 -8.27 3.55 2.44
CA MET A 62 -8.28 2.18 1.97
C MET A 62 -9.36 2.01 0.89
N ILE A 63 -8.98 1.50 -0.27
CA ILE A 63 -9.89 1.15 -1.35
C ILE A 63 -9.68 -0.35 -1.61
N MET A 64 -10.70 -1.14 -1.35
CA MET A 64 -10.69 -2.59 -1.51
C MET A 64 -12.02 -3.05 -2.11
N GLY A 65 -11.99 -4.19 -2.79
CA GLY A 65 -13.19 -4.81 -3.36
C GLY A 65 -12.88 -5.76 -4.52
N PRO A 66 -13.87 -6.58 -4.92
CA PRO A 66 -13.76 -7.44 -6.09
C PRO A 66 -13.38 -6.69 -7.36
N GLY A 67 -12.54 -7.30 -8.20
CA GLY A 67 -12.23 -6.75 -9.52
C GLY A 67 -11.41 -5.45 -9.50
N MET A 68 -10.81 -5.10 -8.36
CA MET A 68 -9.90 -3.95 -8.24
C MET A 68 -8.65 -4.09 -9.12
N HIS A 69 -8.26 -5.32 -9.43
CA HIS A 69 -7.18 -5.63 -10.35
C HIS A 69 -7.67 -6.61 -11.43
N ARG A 70 -7.04 -6.59 -12.60
CA ARG A 70 -7.32 -7.58 -13.64
C ARG A 70 -6.63 -8.88 -13.25
N THR A 71 -7.41 -9.91 -12.96
CA THR A 71 -6.90 -11.27 -12.77
C THR A 71 -6.44 -11.86 -14.10
N SER A 72 -5.48 -12.79 -14.05
CA SER A 72 -5.14 -13.58 -15.24
C SER A 72 -6.32 -14.47 -15.64
N SER A 73 -6.41 -14.86 -16.91
CA SER A 73 -7.48 -15.75 -17.39
C SER A 73 -7.54 -17.12 -16.68
N ASN A 74 -6.47 -17.50 -15.98
CA ASN A 74 -6.36 -18.77 -15.25
C ASN A 74 -6.51 -18.60 -13.72
N LEU A 75 -6.85 -17.40 -13.24
CA LEU A 75 -6.99 -17.10 -11.81
C LEU A 75 -8.44 -16.72 -11.50
N GLU A 76 -9.04 -17.46 -10.56
CA GLU A 76 -10.37 -17.17 -10.04
C GLU A 76 -10.23 -16.38 -8.73
N GLU A 77 -10.86 -15.21 -8.67
CA GLU A 77 -10.96 -14.42 -7.43
C GLU A 77 -12.07 -15.01 -6.56
N LEU A 78 -11.71 -15.52 -5.38
CA LEU A 78 -12.68 -15.98 -4.38
C LEU A 78 -12.94 -14.85 -3.39
N LEU A 79 -14.16 -14.30 -3.41
CA LEU A 79 -14.59 -13.34 -2.40
C LEU A 79 -14.94 -14.10 -1.12
N GLY A 80 -14.11 -13.94 -0.09
CA GLY A 80 -14.48 -14.34 1.27
C GLY A 80 -15.78 -13.63 1.66
N LEU A 81 -16.74 -14.37 2.20
CA LEU A 81 -17.96 -13.81 2.78
C LEU A 81 -17.57 -12.65 3.71
N GLU A 82 -18.14 -11.48 3.45
CA GLU A 82 -17.94 -10.19 4.13
C GLU A 82 -17.40 -10.33 5.58
N ASP A 83 -16.11 -10.04 5.79
CA ASP A 83 -15.65 -9.68 7.12
C ASP A 83 -16.20 -8.28 7.44
N PRO A 84 -16.99 -8.12 8.52
CA PRO A 84 -17.61 -6.85 8.84
C PRO A 84 -16.56 -5.80 9.20
N ILE A 85 -16.74 -4.62 8.61
CA ILE A 85 -16.01 -3.37 8.90
C ILE A 85 -16.10 -3.02 10.39
#